data_AF-A0AAV1LXG3-F1
#
_entry.id   AF-A0AAV1LXG3-F1
#
_cell.length_a   1.000
_cell.length_b   1.000
_cell.length_c   1.000
_cell.angle_alpha   90.00
_cell.angle_beta   90.00
_cell.angle_gamma   90.00
#
_symmetry.space_group_name_H-M   'P 1'
#
loop_
_entity.id
_entity.type
_entity.pdbx_description
1 polymer ?
#
loop_
_entity_poly.entity_id
_entity_poly.type
_entity_poly.pdbx_seq_one_letter_code
_entity_poly.pdbx_strand_id
1 'polypeptide(L)'
;MKLELSQFSLPKNNIPYKFWNSVDPYCTPVTLDDIKFLESLRAQSSNTTLPPIPPLGRHYSDVWADEHLTEDQNAGNPNKLLKSSGMSPEATSLRKKLEKSSENMITGPLTQRLVSALMEENVMAYDIPDIKVKQPSNVKSSYKNSLTLEKCLRKELVEQGILDPEDLPPLTNPADDDILAEIKKCQTELTAVRKDNCRNLKNLIGLCKQEMIRLNLKKQLDQVDMECIDIYKKMVAAKQKKRPITKKEKEDAWRAINEQIRLNKEINALPLTGPNTS
;
A
#
# COMPACT_ATOMS: atom_id res chain seq x y z
N MET A 1 -12.39 -66.70 36.39
CA MET A 1 -11.64 -65.47 36.05
C MET A 1 -12.64 -64.44 35.58
N LYS A 2 -12.81 -63.34 36.33
CA LYS A 2 -13.65 -62.20 35.91
C LYS A 2 -12.90 -61.48 34.79
N LEU A 3 -13.48 -61.45 33.59
CA LEU A 3 -13.03 -60.57 32.53
C LEU A 3 -13.38 -59.13 32.94
N GLU A 4 -12.39 -58.40 33.43
CA GLU A 4 -12.40 -56.94 33.48
C GLU A 4 -12.58 -56.44 32.05
N LEU A 5 -13.79 -55.98 31.71
CA LEU A 5 -13.99 -55.12 30.55
C LEU A 5 -13.33 -53.79 30.89
N SER A 6 -12.11 -53.61 30.41
CA SER A 6 -11.47 -52.30 30.34
C SER A 6 -12.43 -51.33 29.67
N GLN A 7 -12.93 -50.37 30.45
CA GLN A 7 -13.67 -49.23 29.93
C GLN A 7 -12.73 -48.47 28.98
N PHE A 8 -12.80 -48.78 27.69
CA PHE A 8 -12.27 -47.92 26.64
C PHE A 8 -13.10 -46.63 26.65
N SER A 9 -12.64 -45.64 27.42
CA SER A 9 -13.21 -44.29 27.33
C SER A 9 -12.84 -43.74 25.94
N LEU A 10 -13.83 -43.62 25.07
CA LEU A 10 -13.67 -42.88 23.82
C LEU A 10 -13.15 -41.47 24.16
N PRO A 11 -12.15 -40.94 23.42
CA PRO A 11 -11.68 -39.57 23.64
C PRO A 11 -12.88 -38.63 23.61
N LYS A 12 -13.05 -37.81 24.66
CA LYS A 12 -14.14 -36.83 24.71
C LYS A 12 -14.06 -35.96 23.46
N ASN A 13 -15.05 -36.09 22.58
CA ASN A 13 -15.11 -35.33 21.34
C ASN A 13 -15.42 -33.86 21.68
N ASN A 14 -14.37 -33.08 21.87
CA ASN A 14 -14.44 -31.64 22.14
C ASN A 14 -14.52 -30.79 20.86
N ILE A 15 -14.60 -31.42 19.68
CA ILE A 15 -14.63 -30.72 18.39
C ILE A 15 -15.83 -29.77 18.31
N PRO A 16 -17.07 -30.18 18.69
CA PRO A 16 -18.21 -29.26 18.70
C PRO A 16 -17.98 -28.04 19.61
N TYR A 17 -17.41 -28.25 20.79
CA TYR A 17 -17.13 -27.17 21.74
C TYR A 17 -16.10 -26.17 21.19
N LYS A 18 -15.00 -26.68 20.61
CA LYS A 18 -13.98 -25.84 19.96
C LYS A 18 -14.55 -25.06 18.78
N PHE A 19 -15.39 -25.71 17.98
CA PHE A 19 -16.08 -25.07 16.86
C PHE A 19 -16.97 -23.94 17.35
N TRP A 20 -17.89 -24.20 18.29
CA TRP A 20 -18.80 -23.17 18.79
C TRP A 20 -18.07 -22.01 19.47
N ASN A 21 -17.02 -22.28 20.25
CA ASN A 21 -16.18 -21.22 20.82
C ASN A 21 -15.48 -20.35 19.76
N SER A 22 -15.14 -20.93 18.59
CA SER A 22 -14.55 -20.15 17.49
C SER A 22 -15.59 -19.32 16.74
N VAL A 23 -16.85 -19.75 16.75
CA VAL A 23 -17.98 -19.08 16.07
C VAL A 23 -18.58 -17.98 16.95
N ASP A 24 -18.61 -18.19 18.27
CA ASP A 24 -19.26 -17.30 19.25
C ASP A 24 -18.93 -15.81 19.07
N PRO A 25 -17.66 -15.39 18.88
CA PRO A 25 -17.32 -13.98 18.68
C PRO A 25 -18.02 -13.35 17.47
N TYR A 26 -18.25 -14.12 16.40
CA TYR A 26 -18.91 -13.66 15.17
C TYR A 26 -20.44 -13.65 15.28
N CYS A 27 -21.00 -14.28 16.32
CA CYS A 27 -22.42 -14.33 16.60
C CYS A 27 -22.83 -13.40 17.76
N THR A 28 -21.87 -12.64 18.30
CA THR A 28 -22.15 -11.68 19.37
C THR A 28 -23.11 -10.56 18.89
N PRO A 29 -24.05 -10.11 19.73
CA PRO A 29 -24.91 -8.98 19.40
C PRO A 29 -24.10 -7.70 19.19
N VAL A 30 -24.51 -6.89 18.22
CA VAL A 30 -23.90 -5.57 17.97
C VAL A 30 -24.06 -4.68 19.19
N THR A 31 -22.95 -4.04 19.59
CA THR A 31 -22.88 -3.13 20.73
C THR A 31 -22.66 -1.68 20.28
N LEU A 32 -22.79 -0.74 21.22
CA LEU A 32 -22.46 0.67 20.97
C LEU A 32 -20.97 0.89 20.69
N ASP A 33 -20.09 0.08 21.28
CA ASP A 33 -18.66 0.22 21.09
C ASP A 33 -18.24 -0.22 19.67
N ASP A 34 -18.94 -1.19 19.08
CA ASP A 34 -18.76 -1.56 17.67
C ASP A 34 -19.09 -0.40 16.74
N ILE A 35 -20.18 0.32 17.00
CA ILE A 35 -20.57 1.50 16.22
C ILE A 35 -19.53 2.61 16.36
N LYS A 36 -19.05 2.89 17.58
CA LYS A 36 -17.99 3.88 17.82
C LYS A 36 -16.70 3.50 17.11
N PHE A 37 -16.34 2.21 17.14
CA PHE A 37 -15.18 1.68 16.43
C PHE A 37 -15.30 1.95 14.93
N LEU A 38 -16.43 1.59 14.31
CA LEU A 38 -16.67 1.85 12.89
C LEU A 38 -16.67 3.35 12.55
N GLU A 39 -17.22 4.19 13.41
CA GLU A 39 -17.17 5.66 13.25
C GLU A 39 -15.74 6.20 13.33
N SER A 40 -14.90 5.63 14.20
CA SER A 40 -13.46 5.97 14.28
C SER A 40 -12.70 5.58 13.02
N LEU A 41 -12.97 4.38 12.47
CA LEU A 41 -12.39 3.91 11.21
C LEU A 41 -12.79 4.84 10.05
N ARG A 42 -14.06 5.24 10.01
CA ARG A 42 -14.56 6.17 8.99
C ARG A 42 -13.89 7.55 9.08
N ALA A 43 -13.63 8.04 10.30
CA ALA A 43 -12.95 9.32 10.50
C ALA A 43 -11.48 9.24 10.06
N GLN A 44 -10.77 8.15 10.35
CA GLN A 44 -9.41 7.92 9.87
C GLN A 44 -9.38 7.87 8.33
N SER A 45 -10.35 7.16 7.74
CA SER A 45 -10.48 7.08 6.29
C SER A 45 -10.99 8.36 5.64
N SER A 46 -11.55 9.35 6.34
CA SER A 46 -11.90 10.65 5.75
C SER A 46 -10.78 11.68 5.89
N ASN A 47 -9.97 11.60 6.94
CA ASN A 47 -9.03 12.67 7.31
C ASN A 47 -7.60 12.47 6.82
N THR A 48 -7.19 11.26 6.45
CA THR A 48 -5.88 11.08 5.82
C THR A 48 -5.84 11.89 4.52
N THR A 49 -4.77 12.53 4.12
CA THR A 49 -4.64 13.10 2.77
C THR A 49 -3.37 12.51 2.21
N LEU A 50 -3.39 12.07 0.95
CA LEU A 50 -2.18 11.53 0.36
C LEU A 50 -1.13 12.66 0.34
N PRO A 51 0.09 12.41 0.81
CA PRO A 51 1.13 13.43 0.77
C PRO A 51 1.37 13.84 -0.69
N PRO A 52 1.62 15.13 -0.95
CA PRO A 52 1.93 15.60 -2.29
C PRO A 52 3.20 14.91 -2.80
N ILE A 53 3.24 14.59 -4.09
CA ILE A 53 4.45 14.06 -4.71
C ILE A 53 5.51 15.18 -4.71
N PRO A 54 6.70 14.97 -4.13
CA PRO A 54 7.76 15.97 -4.16
C PRO A 54 8.25 16.21 -5.60
N PRO A 55 8.78 17.40 -5.91
CA PRO A 55 9.36 17.66 -7.21
C PRO A 55 10.58 16.76 -7.45
N LEU A 56 10.86 16.45 -8.72
CA LEU A 56 12.04 15.70 -9.11
C LEU A 56 13.29 16.54 -8.77
N GLY A 57 14.15 16.00 -7.91
CA GLY A 57 15.39 16.66 -7.47
C GLY A 57 16.46 16.71 -8.56
N ARG A 58 17.66 17.23 -8.22
CA ARG A 58 18.83 17.13 -9.09
C ARG A 58 19.15 15.66 -9.38
N HIS A 59 19.55 15.36 -10.62
CA HIS A 59 19.88 14.00 -11.00
C HIS A 59 21.12 13.51 -10.23
N TYR A 60 21.12 12.26 -9.77
CA TYR A 60 22.18 11.71 -8.92
C TYR A 60 23.58 11.83 -9.55
N SER A 61 23.67 11.76 -10.88
CA SER A 61 24.96 11.93 -11.59
C SER A 61 25.54 13.34 -11.45
N ASP A 62 24.69 14.37 -11.40
CA ASP A 62 25.15 15.75 -11.22
C ASP A 62 25.58 15.96 -9.76
N VAL A 63 24.82 15.42 -8.82
CA VAL A 63 25.17 15.42 -7.39
C VAL A 63 26.51 14.70 -7.15
N TRP A 64 26.70 13.52 -7.74
CA TRP A 64 27.97 12.79 -7.64
C TRP A 64 29.12 13.49 -8.34
N ALA A 65 28.88 14.13 -9.50
CA ALA A 65 29.91 14.91 -10.17
C ALA A 65 30.36 16.07 -9.28
N ASP A 66 29.41 16.84 -8.73
CA ASP A 66 29.71 17.92 -7.79
C ASP A 66 30.45 17.40 -6.54
N GLU A 67 30.02 16.26 -5.97
CA GLU A 67 30.69 15.62 -4.83
C GLU A 67 32.14 15.21 -5.17
N HIS A 68 32.38 14.57 -6.31
CA HIS A 68 33.73 14.21 -6.76
C HIS A 68 34.62 15.43 -6.97
N LEU A 69 34.11 16.50 -7.59
CA LEU A 69 34.86 17.75 -7.73
C LEU A 69 35.20 18.35 -6.36
N THR A 70 34.28 18.31 -5.40
CA THR A 70 34.54 18.80 -4.04
C THR A 70 35.52 17.92 -3.26
N GLU A 71 35.49 16.59 -3.46
CA GLU A 71 36.46 15.66 -2.87
C GLU A 71 37.87 15.91 -3.41
N ASP A 72 38.01 16.12 -4.73
CA ASP A 72 39.30 16.43 -5.36
C ASP A 72 39.84 17.79 -4.91
N GLN A 73 38.97 18.80 -4.77
CA GLN A 73 39.34 20.11 -4.21
C GLN A 73 39.78 20.00 -2.74
N ASN A 74 39.11 19.15 -1.95
CA ASN A 74 39.49 18.91 -0.55
C ASN A 74 40.77 18.06 -0.41
N ALA A 75 41.01 17.14 -1.33
CA ALA A 75 42.24 16.34 -1.41
C ALA A 75 43.45 17.17 -1.87
N GLY A 76 43.23 18.25 -2.61
CA GLY A 76 44.23 19.23 -3.02
C GLY A 76 44.67 20.21 -1.91
N ASN A 77 44.07 20.15 -0.71
CA ASN A 77 44.50 20.99 0.41
C ASN A 77 45.76 20.37 1.07
N PRO A 78 46.94 21.01 0.98
CA PRO A 78 48.22 20.41 1.41
C PRO A 78 48.32 20.12 2.91
N ASN A 79 47.35 20.55 3.73
CA ASN A 79 47.36 20.34 5.18
C ASN A 79 46.86 18.95 5.63
N LYS A 80 46.58 17.99 4.73
CA LYS A 80 46.23 16.60 5.11
C LYS A 80 47.05 15.48 4.45
N LEU A 81 48.08 15.79 3.66
CA LEU A 81 48.92 14.80 2.96
C LEU A 81 50.15 14.34 3.77
N LEU A 82 49.94 13.96 5.04
CA LEU A 82 50.95 13.28 5.86
C LEU A 82 50.35 11.99 6.43
N LYS A 83 50.07 11.00 5.58
CA LYS A 83 50.02 9.55 5.88
C LYS A 83 49.47 8.77 4.68
N SER A 84 50.35 8.40 3.74
CA SER A 84 50.26 7.15 2.96
C SER A 84 51.38 7.16 1.93
N SER A 85 52.58 6.75 2.35
CA SER A 85 53.64 6.34 1.44
C SER A 85 53.51 4.83 1.19
N GLY A 86 53.52 4.42 -0.08
CA GLY A 86 53.47 3.00 -0.43
C GLY A 86 53.41 2.74 -1.93
N MET A 87 54.46 3.14 -2.66
CA MET A 87 54.65 2.75 -4.06
C MET A 87 55.55 1.50 -4.11
N SER A 88 55.14 0.47 -4.85
CA SER A 88 56.00 -0.63 -5.33
C SER A 88 55.84 -0.76 -6.85
N PRO A 89 56.93 -0.96 -7.62
CA PRO A 89 56.87 -0.99 -9.07
C PRO A 89 56.66 -2.41 -9.61
N GLU A 90 56.39 -2.45 -10.92
CA GLU A 90 56.80 -3.51 -11.86
C GLU A 90 55.78 -4.63 -12.18
N ALA A 91 55.06 -4.44 -13.29
CA ALA A 91 54.52 -5.53 -14.10
C ALA A 91 54.40 -5.07 -15.57
N THR A 92 55.55 -4.83 -16.19
CA THR A 92 55.75 -4.77 -17.63
C THR A 92 55.73 -6.18 -18.20
N SER A 93 54.58 -6.62 -18.72
CA SER A 93 54.52 -7.59 -19.82
C SER A 93 53.10 -7.84 -20.26
N LEU A 94 52.95 -8.13 -21.57
CA LEU A 94 51.73 -8.58 -22.26
C LEU A 94 50.86 -7.48 -22.89
N ARG A 95 51.45 -6.69 -23.79
CA ARG A 95 50.73 -6.14 -24.95
C ARG A 95 51.11 -6.94 -26.20
N LYS A 96 50.25 -7.87 -26.61
CA LYS A 96 50.20 -8.35 -28.00
C LYS A 96 48.76 -8.68 -28.35
N LYS A 97 48.29 -8.06 -29.43
CA LYS A 97 46.98 -8.18 -30.11
C LYS A 97 45.91 -7.18 -29.68
N LEU A 98 45.84 -6.07 -30.41
CA LEU A 98 44.60 -5.30 -30.62
C LEU A 98 44.54 -4.91 -32.10
N GLU A 99 44.16 -5.86 -32.94
CA GLU A 99 43.34 -5.57 -34.10
C GLU A 99 41.99 -6.23 -33.85
N LYS A 100 40.92 -5.55 -34.25
CA LYS A 100 39.50 -5.97 -34.26
C LYS A 100 38.68 -5.65 -33.00
N SER A 101 38.01 -4.49 -33.02
CA SER A 101 36.63 -4.31 -32.53
C SER A 101 36.11 -2.89 -32.83
N SER A 102 35.80 -2.61 -34.10
CA SER A 102 34.80 -1.63 -34.47
C SER A 102 33.42 -2.27 -34.27
N GLU A 103 32.90 -2.30 -33.05
CA GLU A 103 31.51 -2.70 -32.81
C GLU A 103 31.01 -2.19 -31.45
N ASN A 104 29.94 -1.39 -31.50
CA ASN A 104 28.95 -1.06 -30.47
C ASN A 104 29.36 -0.22 -29.25
N MET A 105 29.75 1.03 -29.48
CA MET A 105 29.44 2.09 -28.51
C MET A 105 28.02 2.62 -28.77
N ILE A 106 27.07 2.26 -27.90
CA ILE A 106 25.72 2.84 -27.90
C ILE A 106 25.83 4.25 -27.33
N THR A 107 26.29 5.24 -28.11
CA THR A 107 26.27 6.67 -27.75
C THR A 107 24.94 7.32 -28.12
N GLY A 108 24.57 8.45 -27.50
CA GLY A 108 23.35 9.16 -27.87
C GLY A 108 23.50 9.91 -29.21
N PRO A 109 22.39 10.46 -29.73
CA PRO A 109 22.32 10.95 -31.11
C PRO A 109 23.26 12.13 -31.39
N LEU A 110 23.56 12.98 -30.40
CA LEU A 110 24.50 14.08 -30.60
C LEU A 110 25.93 13.55 -30.75
N THR A 111 26.36 12.68 -29.83
CA THR A 111 27.68 12.08 -29.90
C THR A 111 27.84 11.23 -31.15
N GLN A 112 26.81 10.48 -31.56
CA GLN A 112 26.83 9.71 -32.82
C GLN A 112 27.01 10.62 -34.04
N ARG A 113 26.31 11.75 -34.10
CA ARG A 113 26.43 12.70 -35.21
C ARG A 113 27.82 13.32 -35.29
N LEU A 114 28.38 13.73 -34.16
CA LEU A 114 29.73 14.31 -34.09
C LEU A 114 30.80 13.30 -34.45
N VAL A 115 30.71 12.08 -33.91
CA VAL A 115 31.66 11.01 -34.25
C VAL A 115 31.58 10.67 -35.74
N SER A 116 30.38 10.61 -36.32
CA SER A 116 30.22 10.34 -37.76
C SER A 116 30.81 11.45 -38.62
N ALA A 117 30.56 12.72 -38.27
CA ALA A 117 31.14 13.87 -38.96
C ALA A 117 32.68 13.89 -38.89
N LEU A 118 33.25 13.53 -37.74
CA LEU A 118 34.70 13.48 -37.53
C LEU A 118 35.36 12.26 -38.21
N MET A 119 34.63 11.16 -38.39
CA MET A 119 35.15 9.95 -39.03
C MET A 119 35.12 10.02 -40.56
N GLU A 120 34.19 10.78 -41.14
CA GLU A 120 34.10 10.97 -42.60
C GLU A 120 35.13 11.99 -43.13
N GLU A 121 35.75 12.80 -42.26
CA GLU A 121 36.70 13.87 -42.63
C GLU A 121 38.19 13.51 -42.42
N ASN A 122 38.60 12.25 -42.59
CA ASN A 122 40.02 11.89 -42.59
C ASN A 122 40.67 12.10 -43.98
N VAL A 123 40.62 13.33 -44.51
CA VAL A 123 41.49 13.78 -45.61
C VAL A 123 42.03 15.17 -45.29
N MET A 124 43.08 15.25 -44.47
CA MET A 124 44.21 16.15 -44.68
C MET A 124 45.39 15.64 -43.84
N ALA A 125 46.38 15.03 -44.51
CA ALA A 125 47.67 14.70 -43.90
C ALA A 125 48.44 16.01 -43.65
N TYR A 126 48.49 16.46 -42.40
CA TYR A 126 49.50 17.39 -41.93
C TYR A 126 50.38 16.69 -40.89
N ASP A 127 51.66 16.54 -41.21
CA ASP A 127 52.67 16.03 -40.29
C ASP A 127 52.93 17.07 -39.18
N ILE A 128 52.52 16.73 -37.94
CA ILE A 128 52.90 17.47 -36.72
C ILE A 128 53.92 16.63 -35.94
N PRO A 129 55.11 17.15 -35.58
CA PRO A 129 56.09 16.41 -34.79
C PRO A 129 55.68 16.25 -33.32
N ASP A 130 55.70 14.99 -32.88
CA ASP A 130 55.82 14.42 -31.53
C ASP A 130 55.63 15.36 -30.30
N ILE A 131 54.40 15.37 -29.75
CA ILE A 131 54.12 15.78 -28.35
C ILE A 131 53.32 14.66 -27.67
N LYS A 132 53.97 13.96 -26.73
CA LYS A 132 53.42 12.83 -25.98
C LYS A 132 52.42 13.30 -24.91
N VAL A 133 51.12 13.27 -25.23
CA VAL A 133 50.04 13.40 -24.26
C VAL A 133 49.57 11.99 -23.83
N LYS A 134 49.69 11.71 -22.53
CA LYS A 134 49.22 10.46 -21.91
C LYS A 134 47.69 10.48 -21.80
N GLN A 135 47.02 9.50 -22.40
CA GLN A 135 45.58 9.24 -22.23
C GLN A 135 45.38 7.96 -21.37
N PRO A 136 44.55 8.00 -20.31
CA PRO A 136 44.27 6.85 -19.45
C PRO A 136 43.24 5.90 -20.06
N SER A 137 43.53 4.60 -20.06
CA SER A 137 42.63 3.54 -20.54
C SER A 137 41.92 2.85 -19.37
N ASN A 138 40.60 3.07 -19.23
CA ASN A 138 39.73 2.21 -18.41
C ASN A 138 38.39 1.96 -19.13
N VAL A 139 38.37 0.94 -20.00
CA VAL A 139 37.16 0.47 -20.71
C VAL A 139 36.69 -0.87 -20.11
N LYS A 140 36.02 -0.77 -18.97
CA LYS A 140 35.05 -1.78 -18.49
C LYS A 140 33.73 -1.14 -17.98
N SER A 141 33.47 0.13 -18.35
CA SER A 141 32.27 0.92 -17.99
C SER A 141 31.51 1.42 -19.24
N SER A 142 31.53 0.67 -20.34
CA SER A 142 31.20 1.27 -21.65
C SER A 142 29.71 1.60 -21.88
N TYR A 143 28.78 1.01 -21.11
CA TYR A 143 27.34 1.30 -21.26
C TYR A 143 26.84 2.45 -20.37
N LYS A 144 27.44 2.62 -19.17
CA LYS A 144 27.09 3.71 -18.23
C LYS A 144 27.68 5.06 -18.65
N ASN A 145 28.73 5.03 -19.47
CA ASN A 145 29.47 6.21 -19.88
C ASN A 145 28.82 6.96 -21.04
N SER A 146 27.87 6.36 -21.76
CA SER A 146 27.29 6.95 -22.97
C SER A 146 26.40 8.16 -22.69
N LEU A 147 25.46 8.05 -21.74
CA LEU A 147 24.58 9.17 -21.37
C LEU A 147 25.36 10.27 -20.65
N THR A 148 26.36 9.91 -19.83
CA THR A 148 27.24 10.88 -19.18
C THR A 148 28.10 11.62 -20.20
N LEU A 149 28.64 10.90 -21.19
CA LEU A 149 29.38 11.49 -22.32
C LEU A 149 28.47 12.45 -23.12
N GLU A 150 27.25 12.05 -23.45
CA GLU A 150 26.26 12.89 -24.14
C GLU A 150 25.97 14.17 -23.34
N LYS A 151 25.78 14.05 -22.02
CA LYS A 151 25.55 15.19 -21.12
C LYS A 151 26.75 16.13 -21.02
N CYS A 152 27.95 15.61 -20.78
CA CYS A 152 29.18 16.39 -20.68
C CYS A 152 29.48 17.11 -22.00
N LEU A 153 29.30 16.43 -23.13
CA LEU A 153 29.54 16.99 -24.44
C LEU A 153 28.50 18.07 -24.81
N ARG A 154 27.23 17.90 -24.43
CA ARG A 154 26.24 19.00 -24.55
C ARG A 154 26.63 20.21 -23.70
N LYS A 155 27.00 19.98 -22.45
CA LYS A 155 27.39 21.05 -21.52
C LYS A 155 28.57 21.84 -22.04
N GLU A 156 29.64 21.16 -22.47
CA GLU A 156 30.84 21.80 -23.01
C GLU A 156 30.53 22.60 -24.28
N LEU A 157 29.75 22.05 -25.22
CA LEU A 157 29.42 22.75 -26.45
C LEU A 157 28.51 23.97 -26.21
N VAL A 158 27.65 23.95 -25.19
CA VAL A 158 26.87 25.12 -24.77
C VAL A 158 27.78 26.15 -24.10
N GLU A 159 28.71 25.73 -23.25
CA GLU A 159 29.64 26.60 -22.54
C GLU A 159 30.61 27.32 -23.49
N GLN A 160 31.04 26.65 -24.56
CA GLN A 160 31.83 27.25 -25.64
C GLN A 160 31.00 28.13 -26.60
N GLY A 161 29.69 28.27 -26.35
CA GLY A 161 28.77 29.07 -27.19
C GLY A 161 28.53 28.49 -28.58
N ILE A 162 28.79 27.20 -28.78
CA ILE A 162 28.60 26.50 -30.06
C ILE A 162 27.14 26.05 -30.21
N LEU A 163 26.46 25.77 -29.10
CA LEU A 163 25.05 25.36 -29.03
C LEU A 163 24.29 26.28 -28.08
N ASP A 164 23.09 26.69 -28.48
CA ASP A 164 22.18 27.40 -27.59
C ASP A 164 21.40 26.42 -26.70
N PRO A 165 21.31 26.67 -25.37
CA PRO A 165 20.65 25.75 -24.44
C PRO A 165 19.16 25.56 -24.71
N GLU A 166 18.50 26.56 -25.31
CA GLU A 166 17.08 26.54 -25.65
C GLU A 166 16.76 25.71 -26.92
N ASP A 167 17.75 25.48 -27.78
CA ASP A 167 17.60 24.71 -29.03
C ASP A 167 17.85 23.20 -28.85
N LEU A 168 18.28 22.79 -27.66
CA LEU A 168 18.59 21.39 -27.35
C LEU A 168 17.35 20.65 -26.82
N PRO A 169 16.96 19.51 -27.42
CA PRO A 169 15.86 18.71 -26.87
C PRO A 169 16.24 18.19 -25.47
N PRO A 170 15.28 18.15 -24.52
CA PRO A 170 15.51 17.61 -23.18
C PRO A 170 16.17 16.23 -23.22
N LEU A 171 17.19 16.02 -22.39
CA LEU A 171 17.96 14.77 -22.32
C LEU A 171 17.13 13.55 -21.88
N THR A 172 15.98 13.81 -21.26
CA THR A 172 14.98 12.82 -20.87
C THR A 172 13.63 13.43 -21.15
N ASN A 173 12.76 12.68 -21.84
CA ASN A 173 11.39 13.11 -22.06
C ASN A 173 10.69 13.15 -20.69
N PRO A 174 9.92 14.20 -20.34
CA PRO A 174 9.07 14.20 -19.14
C PRO A 174 8.06 13.03 -19.10
N ALA A 175 7.86 12.38 -20.24
CA ALA A 175 7.03 11.19 -20.42
C ALA A 175 7.71 9.88 -19.99
N ASP A 176 9.02 9.86 -19.71
CA ASP A 176 9.80 8.64 -19.40
C ASP A 176 10.02 8.42 -17.88
N ASP A 177 9.37 9.22 -17.01
CA ASP A 177 9.41 8.97 -15.57
C ASP A 177 8.35 7.90 -15.19
N ASP A 178 8.66 6.66 -15.56
CA ASP A 178 7.86 5.46 -15.24
C ASP A 178 7.53 5.38 -13.74
N ILE A 179 8.46 5.84 -12.88
CA ILE A 179 8.29 5.84 -11.43
C ILE A 179 7.21 6.85 -11.04
N LEU A 180 7.28 8.08 -11.55
CA LEU A 180 6.25 9.10 -11.31
C LEU A 180 4.88 8.65 -11.85
N ALA A 181 4.84 8.03 -13.02
CA ALA A 181 3.63 7.48 -13.60
C ALA A 181 3.01 6.40 -12.69
N GLU A 182 3.82 5.46 -12.19
CA GLU A 182 3.36 4.41 -11.28
C GLU A 182 2.94 4.97 -9.91
N ILE A 183 3.63 5.99 -9.38
CA ILE A 183 3.22 6.69 -8.15
C ILE A 183 1.84 7.34 -8.32
N LYS A 184 1.62 8.07 -9.43
CA LYS A 184 0.31 8.70 -9.71
C LYS A 184 -0.80 7.66 -9.87
N LYS A 185 -0.50 6.54 -10.53
CA LYS A 185 -1.44 5.41 -10.64
C LYS A 185 -1.78 4.84 -9.27
N CYS A 186 -0.79 4.55 -8.43
CA CYS A 186 -0.99 4.07 -7.05
C CYS A 186 -1.81 5.07 -6.21
N GLN A 187 -1.54 6.37 -6.32
CA GLN A 187 -2.33 7.40 -5.63
C GLN A 187 -3.80 7.41 -6.08
N THR A 188 -4.05 7.20 -7.37
CA THR A 188 -5.41 7.13 -7.95
C THR A 188 -6.16 5.90 -7.43
N GLU A 189 -5.53 4.73 -7.49
CA GLU A 189 -6.11 3.48 -6.98
C GLU A 189 -6.40 3.56 -5.47
N LEU A 190 -5.44 4.08 -4.69
CA LEU A 190 -5.61 4.25 -3.24
C LEU A 190 -6.76 5.22 -2.91
N THR A 191 -6.91 6.28 -3.70
CA THR A 191 -8.04 7.22 -3.55
C THR A 191 -9.38 6.55 -3.86
N ALA A 192 -9.45 5.70 -4.88
CA ALA A 192 -10.65 4.94 -5.24
C ALA A 192 -11.04 3.95 -4.13
N VAL A 193 -10.09 3.12 -3.68
CA VAL A 193 -10.29 2.15 -2.59
C VAL A 193 -10.77 2.85 -1.32
N ARG A 194 -10.18 3.99 -1.01
CA ARG A 194 -10.54 4.78 0.16
C ARG A 194 -11.98 5.33 0.07
N LYS A 195 -12.38 5.84 -1.08
CA LYS A 195 -13.76 6.30 -1.32
C LYS A 195 -14.76 5.16 -1.10
N ASP A 196 -14.44 3.97 -1.62
CA ASP A 196 -15.28 2.78 -1.45
C ASP A 196 -15.32 2.31 0.00
N ASN A 197 -14.19 2.30 0.71
CA ASN A 197 -14.14 1.99 2.14
C ASN A 197 -14.99 2.96 2.96
N CYS A 198 -14.91 4.27 2.69
CA CYS A 198 -15.76 5.27 3.34
C CYS A 198 -17.26 5.01 3.10
N ARG A 199 -17.64 4.65 1.87
CA ARG A 199 -19.03 4.28 1.52
C ARG A 199 -19.47 3.03 2.28
N ASN A 200 -18.65 1.99 2.27
CA ASN A 200 -18.95 0.71 2.91
C ASN A 200 -19.06 0.87 4.43
N LEU A 201 -18.14 1.60 5.06
CA LEU A 201 -18.21 1.92 6.49
C LEU A 201 -19.47 2.72 6.84
N LYS A 202 -19.84 3.70 6.02
CA LYS A 202 -21.09 4.46 6.23
C LYS A 202 -22.33 3.56 6.17
N ASN A 203 -22.40 2.67 5.19
CA ASN A 203 -23.50 1.71 5.04
C ASN A 203 -23.53 0.73 6.23
N LEU A 204 -22.38 0.18 6.61
CA LEU A 204 -22.24 -0.77 7.72
C LEU A 204 -22.68 -0.14 9.05
N ILE A 205 -22.27 1.11 9.33
CA ILE A 205 -22.73 1.86 10.50
C ILE A 205 -24.27 1.99 10.52
N GLY A 206 -24.88 2.24 9.36
CA GLY A 206 -26.34 2.29 9.23
C GLY A 206 -27.00 0.97 9.60
N LEU A 207 -26.48 -0.15 9.08
CA LEU A 207 -26.96 -1.50 9.39
C LEU A 207 -26.78 -1.84 10.88
N CYS A 208 -25.63 -1.50 11.48
CA CYS A 208 -25.39 -1.71 12.91
C CYS A 208 -26.39 -0.91 13.78
N LYS A 209 -26.69 0.35 13.43
CA LYS A 209 -27.69 1.17 14.14
C LYS A 209 -29.08 0.56 14.06
N GLN A 210 -29.45 0.04 12.89
CA GLN A 210 -30.71 -0.66 12.70
C GLN A 210 -30.78 -1.97 13.49
N GLU A 211 -29.71 -2.76 13.48
CA GLU A 211 -29.64 -3.99 14.28
C GLU A 211 -29.75 -3.69 15.78
N MET A 212 -29.16 -2.60 16.26
CA MET A 212 -29.29 -2.17 17.66
C MET A 212 -30.75 -1.86 18.04
N ILE A 213 -31.50 -1.21 17.15
CA ILE A 213 -32.95 -0.99 17.34
C ILE A 213 -33.68 -2.32 17.40
N ARG A 214 -33.38 -3.25 16.47
CA ARG A 214 -33.99 -4.58 16.43
C ARG A 214 -33.72 -5.38 17.71
N LEU A 215 -32.48 -5.38 18.20
CA LEU A 215 -32.09 -6.03 19.45
C LEU A 215 -32.82 -5.45 20.66
N ASN A 216 -32.98 -4.12 20.70
CA ASN A 216 -33.72 -3.46 21.78
C ASN A 216 -35.23 -3.83 21.76
N LEU A 217 -35.83 -3.90 20.57
CA LEU A 217 -37.23 -4.36 20.44
C LEU A 217 -37.38 -5.85 20.81
N LYS A 218 -36.43 -6.70 20.41
CA LYS A 218 -36.41 -8.12 20.81
C LYS A 218 -36.32 -8.28 22.32
N LYS A 219 -35.45 -7.51 22.98
CA LYS A 219 -35.35 -7.51 24.45
C LYS A 219 -36.68 -7.10 25.12
N GLN A 220 -37.37 -6.12 24.56
CA GLN A 220 -38.71 -5.74 25.04
C GLN A 220 -39.74 -6.85 24.78
N LEU A 221 -39.68 -7.50 23.63
CA LEU A 221 -40.55 -8.63 23.28
C LEU A 221 -40.34 -9.81 24.24
N ASP A 222 -39.09 -10.17 24.55
CA ASP A 222 -38.77 -11.24 25.50
C ASP A 222 -39.35 -10.96 26.90
N GLN A 223 -39.34 -9.69 27.33
CA GLN A 223 -39.94 -9.26 28.59
C GLN A 223 -41.47 -9.41 28.56
N VAL A 224 -42.12 -8.97 27.48
CA VAL A 224 -43.58 -9.10 27.30
C VAL A 224 -43.98 -10.58 27.17
N ASP A 225 -43.18 -11.41 26.51
CA ASP A 225 -43.40 -12.85 26.40
C ASP A 225 -43.35 -13.52 27.78
N MET A 226 -42.41 -13.11 28.63
CA MET A 226 -42.34 -13.58 30.01
C MET A 226 -43.59 -13.16 30.80
N GLU A 227 -44.06 -11.93 30.63
CA GLU A 227 -45.30 -11.44 31.24
C GLU A 227 -46.53 -12.23 30.76
N CYS A 228 -46.63 -12.52 29.46
CA CYS A 228 -47.67 -13.38 28.88
C CYS A 228 -47.68 -14.77 29.54
N ILE A 229 -46.50 -15.39 29.70
CA ILE A 229 -46.35 -16.69 30.35
C ILE A 229 -46.79 -16.62 31.81
N ASP A 230 -46.40 -15.58 32.55
CA ASP A 230 -46.75 -15.43 33.96
C ASP A 230 -48.24 -15.17 34.17
N ILE A 231 -48.87 -14.37 33.31
CA ILE A 231 -50.32 -14.18 33.30
C ILE A 231 -51.03 -15.50 32.99
N TYR A 232 -50.56 -16.25 32.00
CA TYR A 232 -51.11 -17.56 31.67
C TYR A 232 -51.02 -18.53 32.85
N LYS A 233 -49.86 -18.63 33.52
CA LYS A 233 -49.69 -19.46 34.73
C LYS A 233 -50.67 -19.06 35.83
N LYS A 234 -50.87 -17.76 36.09
CA LYS A 234 -51.85 -17.26 37.07
C LYS A 234 -53.28 -17.66 36.70
N MET A 235 -53.65 -17.55 35.43
CA MET A 235 -54.98 -17.94 34.94
C MET A 235 -55.21 -19.46 35.05
N VAL A 236 -54.20 -20.28 34.74
CA VAL A 236 -54.25 -21.73 34.93
C VAL A 236 -54.42 -22.08 36.42
N ALA A 237 -53.66 -21.44 37.32
CA ALA A 237 -53.78 -21.64 38.75
C ALA A 237 -55.17 -21.22 39.30
N ALA A 238 -55.75 -20.12 38.78
CA ALA A 238 -57.10 -19.70 39.13
C ALA A 238 -58.14 -20.76 38.72
N LYS A 239 -58.02 -21.31 37.50
CA LYS A 239 -58.87 -22.41 37.02
C LYS A 239 -58.74 -23.67 37.87
N GLN A 240 -57.52 -24.06 38.25
CA GLN A 240 -57.28 -25.22 39.13
C GLN A 240 -57.92 -25.03 40.52
N LYS A 241 -57.89 -23.81 41.06
CA LYS A 241 -58.56 -23.45 42.32
C LYS A 241 -60.07 -23.25 42.17
N LYS A 242 -60.66 -23.55 41.00
CA LYS A 242 -62.06 -23.30 40.65
C LYS A 242 -62.50 -21.84 40.89
N ARG A 243 -61.56 -20.90 40.88
CA ARG A 243 -61.82 -19.47 41.04
C ARG A 243 -62.11 -18.87 39.66
N PRO A 244 -63.13 -18.01 39.52
CA PRO A 244 -63.32 -17.27 38.27
C PRO A 244 -62.11 -16.38 37.98
N ILE A 245 -61.79 -16.26 36.69
CA ILE A 245 -60.77 -15.32 36.21
C ILE A 245 -61.34 -13.91 36.33
N THR A 246 -60.62 -13.04 37.03
CA THR A 246 -61.05 -11.68 37.30
C THR A 246 -61.03 -10.83 36.03
N LYS A 247 -61.83 -9.75 35.99
CA LYS A 247 -61.82 -8.78 34.88
C LYS A 247 -60.41 -8.21 34.67
N LYS A 248 -59.72 -7.88 35.77
CA LYS A 248 -58.34 -7.38 35.74
C LYS A 248 -57.37 -8.37 35.10
N GLU A 249 -57.43 -9.66 35.43
CA GLU A 249 -56.58 -10.68 34.80
C GLU A 249 -56.81 -10.82 33.29
N LYS A 250 -58.07 -10.66 32.84
CA LYS A 250 -58.39 -10.65 31.40
C LYS A 250 -57.84 -9.40 30.71
N GLU A 251 -57.95 -8.24 31.35
CA GLU A 251 -57.42 -6.97 30.83
C GLU A 251 -55.89 -6.98 30.75
N ASP A 252 -55.21 -7.50 31.78
CA ASP A 252 -53.75 -7.63 31.78
C ASP A 252 -53.28 -8.61 30.69
N ALA A 253 -53.98 -9.75 30.51
CA ALA A 253 -53.70 -10.68 29.41
C ALA A 253 -53.88 -10.02 28.04
N TRP A 254 -54.98 -9.30 27.85
CA TRP A 254 -55.27 -8.60 26.60
C TRP A 254 -54.23 -7.51 26.29
N ARG A 255 -53.80 -6.76 27.31
CA ARG A 255 -52.73 -5.75 27.18
C ARG A 255 -51.41 -6.39 26.75
N ALA A 256 -50.98 -7.45 27.43
CA ALA A 256 -49.72 -8.13 27.13
C ALA A 256 -49.70 -8.73 25.72
N ILE A 257 -50.79 -9.38 25.29
CA ILE A 257 -50.92 -9.96 23.93
C ILE A 257 -50.88 -8.85 22.87
N ASN A 258 -51.59 -7.74 23.06
CA ASN A 258 -51.56 -6.65 22.09
C ASN A 258 -50.18 -6.01 21.99
N GLU A 259 -49.48 -5.86 23.11
CA GLU A 259 -48.12 -5.33 23.10
C GLU A 259 -47.14 -6.30 22.42
N GLN A 260 -47.27 -7.61 22.65
CA GLN A 260 -46.52 -8.65 21.95
C GLN A 260 -46.73 -8.54 20.43
N ILE A 261 -47.99 -8.42 19.98
CA ILE A 261 -48.34 -8.25 18.56
C ILE A 261 -47.74 -6.96 18.01
N ARG A 262 -47.81 -5.85 18.76
CA ARG A 262 -47.27 -4.55 18.37
C ARG A 262 -45.76 -4.62 18.16
N LEU A 263 -45.02 -5.16 19.14
CA LEU A 263 -43.56 -5.32 19.07
C LEU A 263 -43.14 -6.25 17.94
N ASN A 264 -43.85 -7.37 17.75
CA ASN A 264 -43.55 -8.31 16.68
C ASN A 264 -43.79 -7.68 15.30
N LYS A 265 -44.86 -6.87 15.15
CA LYS A 265 -45.10 -6.10 13.92
C LYS A 265 -43.99 -5.06 13.69
N GLU A 266 -43.54 -4.37 14.72
CA GLU A 266 -42.47 -3.37 14.64
C GLU A 266 -41.13 -4.01 14.24
N ILE A 267 -40.77 -5.16 14.83
CA ILE A 267 -39.56 -5.93 14.49
C ILE A 267 -39.60 -6.39 13.02
N ASN A 268 -40.73 -6.92 12.55
CA ASN A 268 -40.88 -7.40 11.18
C ASN A 268 -40.95 -6.28 10.13
N ALA A 269 -41.27 -5.05 10.54
CA ALA A 269 -41.24 -3.88 9.67
C ALA A 269 -39.83 -3.32 9.46
N LEU A 270 -38.85 -3.69 10.31
CA LEU A 270 -37.47 -3.28 10.13
C LEU A 270 -36.86 -4.00 8.91
N PRO A 271 -36.16 -3.27 8.02
CA PRO A 271 -35.33 -3.87 7.00
C PRO A 271 -34.43 -4.98 7.54
N LEU A 272 -34.33 -6.08 6.79
CA LEU A 272 -33.42 -7.17 7.13
C LEU A 272 -31.98 -6.65 7.12
N THR A 273 -31.23 -7.01 8.15
CA THR A 273 -29.81 -6.71 8.29
C THR A 273 -29.03 -7.96 7.86
N GLY A 274 -28.44 -7.98 6.67
CA GLY A 274 -27.62 -9.09 6.18
C GLY A 274 -27.47 -9.16 4.65
N PRO A 275 -26.55 -10.00 4.14
CA PRO A 275 -26.20 -10.07 2.70
C PRO A 275 -27.33 -10.56 1.78
N ASN A 276 -28.49 -10.94 2.33
CA ASN A 276 -29.65 -11.40 1.55
C ASN A 276 -30.70 -10.30 1.32
N THR A 277 -30.37 -9.04 1.55
CA THR A 277 -31.16 -7.92 1.03
C THR A 277 -30.74 -7.64 -0.40
N SER A 278 -31.55 -8.11 -1.35
CA SER A 278 -31.49 -7.88 -2.80
C SER A 278 -30.64 -6.70 -3.27
#